data_AF-A0A1G1WPE3-F1
#
_entry.id   AF-A0A1G1WPE3-F1
#
_cell.length_a   1.000
_cell.length_b   1.000
_cell.length_c   1.000
_cell.angle_alpha   90.00
_cell.angle_beta   90.00
_cell.angle_gamma   90.00
#
_symmetry.space_group_name_H-M   'P 1'
#
loop_
_entity.id
_entity.type
_entity.pdbx_description
1 polymer ?
#
loop_
_entity_poly.entity_id
_entity_poly.type
_entity_poly.pdbx_seq_one_letter_code
_entity_poly.pdbx_strand_id
1 'polypeptide(L)'
;MTKFPQKQAGFGLIGLLVFAAVVFALVNLYSYFNPNFSLAKYSPVNYFKQKRDETRKADLKRLQGALESYYEEHGNHYPAGVGFCGRISNVLNSEVVTALTPYFPPNKFPEDPGYKGTGKDYFYAKLDHESYALMAVLELPPRISPDQQELYNFKGCHDWPGDDVFNYRLDTSDH
;
A
#
# COMPACT_ATOMS: atom_id res chain seq x y z
N MET A 1 -57.30 -13.16 -30.53
CA MET A 1 -56.31 -12.83 -29.48
C MET A 1 -55.25 -11.92 -30.09
N THR A 2 -55.47 -10.61 -30.02
CA THR A 2 -54.50 -9.60 -30.48
C THR A 2 -53.56 -9.27 -29.33
N LYS A 3 -52.29 -9.67 -29.45
CA LYS A 3 -51.23 -9.26 -28.51
C LYS A 3 -50.87 -7.81 -28.83
N PHE A 4 -51.09 -6.90 -27.88
CA PHE A 4 -50.58 -5.54 -27.98
C PHE A 4 -49.05 -5.54 -27.76
N PRO A 5 -48.27 -4.85 -28.61
CA PRO A 5 -46.83 -4.73 -28.39
C PRO A 5 -46.58 -3.85 -27.16
N GLN A 6 -45.89 -4.41 -26.16
CA GLN A 6 -45.35 -3.65 -25.03
C GLN A 6 -44.32 -2.65 -25.58
N LYS A 7 -44.65 -1.36 -25.55
CA LYS A 7 -43.66 -0.30 -25.78
C LYS A 7 -42.62 -0.36 -24.67
N GLN A 8 -41.42 -0.82 -24.98
CA GLN A 8 -40.25 -0.58 -24.14
C GLN A 8 -39.93 0.92 -24.23
N ALA A 9 -40.31 1.68 -23.20
CA ALA A 9 -39.98 3.09 -23.10
C ALA A 9 -38.48 3.20 -22.78
N GLY A 10 -37.67 3.52 -23.80
CA GLY A 10 -36.27 3.88 -23.60
C GLY A 10 -36.16 5.11 -22.69
N PHE A 11 -35.13 5.13 -21.85
CA PHE A 11 -34.87 6.22 -20.91
C PHE A 11 -34.63 7.52 -21.70
N GLY A 12 -35.62 8.41 -21.73
CA GLY A 12 -35.53 9.68 -22.45
C GLY A 12 -34.61 10.69 -21.74
N LEU A 13 -34.17 11.72 -22.48
CA LEU A 13 -33.27 12.77 -21.96
C LEU A 13 -33.78 13.41 -20.66
N ILE A 14 -35.09 13.66 -20.56
CA ILE A 14 -35.73 14.21 -19.36
C ILE A 14 -35.60 13.25 -18.17
N GLY A 15 -35.81 11.95 -18.41
CA GLY A 15 -35.63 10.92 -17.38
C GLY A 15 -34.19 10.86 -16.87
N LEU A 16 -33.21 11.04 -17.76
CA LEU A 16 -31.79 11.11 -17.41
C LEU A 16 -31.44 12.33 -16.55
N LEU A 17 -32.00 13.49 -16.87
CA LEU A 17 -31.80 14.72 -16.08
C LEU A 17 -32.45 14.61 -14.70
N VAL A 18 -33.68 14.10 -14.62
CA VAL A 18 -34.38 13.90 -13.33
C VAL A 18 -33.64 12.88 -12.47
N PHE A 19 -33.17 11.77 -13.06
CA PHE A 19 -32.38 10.78 -12.35
C PHE A 19 -31.08 11.37 -11.78
N ALA A 20 -30.33 12.13 -12.60
CA ALA A 20 -29.12 12.79 -12.15
C ALA A 20 -29.40 13.75 -10.98
N ALA A 21 -30.45 14.56 -11.06
CA ALA A 21 -30.84 15.49 -10.00
C ALA A 21 -31.18 14.76 -8.68
N VAL A 22 -31.93 13.66 -8.74
CA VAL A 22 -32.25 12.85 -7.57
C VAL A 22 -31.00 12.23 -6.95
N VAL A 23 -30.09 11.67 -7.77
CA VAL A 23 -28.82 11.12 -7.28
C VAL A 23 -27.99 12.21 -6.59
N PHE A 24 -27.86 13.40 -7.19
CA PHE A 24 -27.13 14.52 -6.58
C PHE A 24 -27.77 14.96 -5.26
N ALA A 25 -29.10 15.04 -5.18
CA ALA A 25 -29.80 15.40 -3.95
C ALA A 25 -29.57 14.37 -2.83
N LEU A 26 -29.66 13.08 -3.16
CA LEU A 26 -29.41 11.98 -2.20
C LEU A 26 -27.96 11.97 -1.72
N VAL A 27 -27.00 12.20 -2.61
CA VAL A 27 -25.59 12.25 -2.23
C VAL A 27 -25.27 13.44 -1.32
N ASN A 28 -25.85 14.61 -1.59
CA ASN A 28 -25.71 15.79 -0.71
C ASN A 28 -26.36 15.56 0.66
N LEU A 29 -27.54 14.94 0.70
CA LEU A 29 -28.19 14.60 1.97
C LEU A 29 -27.35 13.58 2.75
N TYR A 30 -26.78 12.59 2.07
CA TYR A 30 -25.92 11.59 2.70
C TYR A 30 -24.62 12.18 3.24
N SER A 31 -23.98 13.10 2.51
CA SER A 31 -22.75 13.77 2.97
C SER A 31 -23.00 14.67 4.17
N TYR A 32 -24.18 15.30 4.28
CA TYR A 32 -24.56 16.07 5.47
C TYR A 32 -24.55 15.22 6.76
N PHE A 33 -25.06 13.99 6.71
CA PHE A 33 -25.06 13.07 7.85
C PHE A 33 -23.75 12.28 8.01
N ASN A 34 -22.88 12.28 7.00
CA ASN A 34 -21.61 11.57 7.00
C ASN A 34 -20.48 12.51 6.57
N PRO A 35 -19.98 13.38 7.47
CA PRO A 35 -18.96 14.39 7.12
C PRO A 35 -17.65 13.79 6.61
N ASN A 36 -17.38 12.50 6.90
CA ASN A 36 -16.21 11.76 6.39
C ASN A 36 -16.42 11.15 5.00
N PHE A 37 -17.65 11.20 4.46
CA PHE A 37 -17.97 10.73 3.13
C PHE A 37 -17.43 11.72 2.10
N SER A 38 -16.59 11.23 1.21
CA SER A 38 -16.08 11.98 0.08
C SER A 38 -16.19 11.12 -1.16
N LEU A 39 -16.93 11.60 -2.15
CA LEU A 39 -17.01 10.97 -3.48
C LEU A 39 -15.63 10.74 -4.09
N ALA A 40 -14.65 11.60 -3.77
CA ALA A 40 -13.28 11.46 -4.24
C ALA A 40 -12.68 10.11 -3.82
N LYS A 41 -12.98 9.59 -2.61
CA LYS A 41 -12.52 8.27 -2.14
C LYS A 41 -12.97 7.12 -3.05
N TYR A 42 -14.12 7.27 -3.71
CA TYR A 42 -14.71 6.28 -4.61
C TYR A 42 -14.38 6.55 -6.08
N SER A 43 -13.48 7.49 -6.38
CA SER A 43 -12.97 7.66 -7.73
C SER A 43 -12.22 6.40 -8.18
N PRO A 44 -12.26 6.04 -9.48
CA PRO A 44 -11.46 4.94 -10.01
C PRO A 44 -9.97 5.06 -9.65
N VAL A 45 -9.45 6.29 -9.63
CA VAL A 45 -8.06 6.58 -9.22
C VAL A 45 -7.80 6.11 -7.79
N ASN A 46 -8.64 6.50 -6.82
CA ASN A 46 -8.44 6.11 -5.43
C ASN A 46 -8.68 4.62 -5.19
N TYR A 47 -9.56 3.97 -5.96
CA TYR A 47 -9.71 2.52 -5.93
C TYR A 47 -8.40 1.80 -6.31
N PHE A 48 -7.73 2.22 -7.39
CA PHE A 48 -6.45 1.61 -7.78
C PHE A 48 -5.34 1.90 -6.76
N LYS A 49 -5.32 3.11 -6.18
CA LYS A 49 -4.40 3.45 -5.08
C LYS A 49 -4.60 2.53 -3.88
N GLN A 50 -5.86 2.35 -3.46
CA GLN A 50 -6.21 1.45 -2.36
C GLN A 50 -5.77 0.01 -2.65
N LYS A 51 -6.00 -0.49 -3.87
CA LYS A 51 -5.57 -1.84 -4.26
C LYS A 51 -4.05 -2.02 -4.21
N ARG A 52 -3.29 -1.02 -4.66
CA ARG A 52 -1.83 -1.04 -4.54
C ARG A 52 -1.39 -0.98 -3.07
N ASP A 53 -2.01 -0.17 -2.24
CA ASP A 53 -1.72 -0.10 -0.80
C ASP A 53 -2.04 -1.43 -0.08
N GLU A 54 -3.12 -2.11 -0.46
CA GLU A 54 -3.42 -3.48 0.01
C GLU A 54 -2.32 -4.47 -0.39
N THR A 55 -1.83 -4.39 -1.63
CA THR A 55 -0.69 -5.19 -2.09
C THR A 55 0.58 -4.87 -1.31
N ARG A 56 0.93 -3.59 -1.11
CA ARG A 56 2.10 -3.17 -0.32
C ARG A 56 2.08 -3.76 1.09
N LYS A 57 0.94 -3.66 1.77
CA LYS A 57 0.77 -4.23 3.12
C LYS A 57 0.93 -5.74 3.13
N ALA A 58 0.34 -6.43 2.15
CA ALA A 58 0.45 -7.88 2.03
C ALA A 58 1.89 -8.33 1.73
N ASP A 59 2.59 -7.58 0.89
CA ASP A 59 3.99 -7.84 0.54
C ASP A 59 4.92 -7.63 1.73
N LEU A 60 4.74 -6.55 2.50
CA LEU A 60 5.50 -6.33 3.73
C LEU A 60 5.31 -7.46 4.74
N LYS A 61 4.09 -7.99 4.89
CA LYS A 61 3.84 -9.15 5.75
C LYS A 61 4.55 -10.42 5.27
N ARG A 62 4.63 -10.63 3.95
CA ARG A 62 5.37 -11.76 3.39
C ARG A 62 6.88 -11.60 3.58
N LEU A 63 7.40 -10.38 3.40
CA LEU A 63 8.80 -10.04 3.66
C LEU A 63 9.14 -10.24 5.15
N GLN A 64 8.27 -9.80 6.06
CA GLN A 64 8.39 -10.07 7.49
C GLN A 64 8.45 -11.58 7.76
N GLY A 65 7.52 -12.37 7.21
CA GLY A 65 7.56 -13.82 7.36
C GLY A 65 8.87 -14.46 6.88
N ALA A 66 9.42 -13.99 5.74
CA ALA A 66 10.72 -14.45 5.25
C ALA A 66 11.90 -14.02 6.15
N LEU A 67 11.84 -12.81 6.72
CA LEU A 67 12.83 -12.35 7.69
C LEU A 67 12.81 -13.20 8.96
N GLU A 68 11.64 -13.55 9.48
CA GLU A 68 11.52 -14.42 10.66
C GLU A 68 12.05 -15.83 10.36
N SER A 69 11.72 -16.40 9.21
CA SER A 69 12.30 -17.70 8.80
C SER A 69 13.83 -17.63 8.65
N TYR A 70 14.35 -16.55 8.09
CA TYR A 70 15.79 -16.33 8.01
C TYR A 70 16.43 -16.25 9.40
N TYR A 71 15.82 -15.50 10.32
CA TYR A 71 16.29 -15.34 11.70
C TYR A 71 16.40 -16.68 12.43
N GLU A 72 15.36 -17.52 12.32
CA GLU A 72 15.33 -18.85 12.93
C GLU A 72 16.43 -19.78 12.36
N GLU A 73 16.66 -19.73 11.04
CA GLU A 73 17.64 -20.61 10.37
C GLU A 73 19.09 -20.16 10.53
N HIS A 74 19.33 -18.86 10.76
CA HIS A 74 20.68 -18.28 10.77
C HIS A 74 21.16 -17.92 12.18
N GLY A 75 20.57 -18.51 13.22
CA GLY A 75 21.08 -18.36 14.59
C GLY A 75 20.76 -17.00 15.20
N ASN A 76 19.50 -16.56 15.03
CA ASN A 76 18.93 -15.38 15.67
C ASN A 76 19.59 -14.06 15.21
N HIS A 77 19.79 -13.93 13.90
CA HIS A 77 20.17 -12.65 13.33
C HIS A 77 19.44 -12.36 12.01
N TYR A 78 19.01 -11.12 11.81
CA TYR A 78 18.45 -10.70 10.53
C TYR A 78 19.55 -10.47 9.47
N PRO A 79 19.23 -10.47 8.16
CA PRO A 79 20.20 -10.20 7.09
C PRO A 79 20.84 -8.81 7.20
N ALA A 80 22.03 -8.66 6.61
CA ALA A 80 22.84 -7.44 6.60
C ALA A 80 23.56 -7.10 7.91
N GLY A 81 24.53 -6.18 7.83
CA GLY A 81 25.22 -5.61 8.98
C GLY A 81 24.29 -4.74 9.84
N VAL A 82 24.58 -4.62 11.13
CA VAL A 82 23.89 -3.66 12.01
C VAL A 82 24.07 -2.24 11.46
N GLY A 83 22.99 -1.47 11.41
CA GLY A 83 22.97 -0.13 10.81
C GLY A 83 22.79 -0.14 9.28
N PHE A 84 22.65 -1.32 8.66
CA PHE A 84 22.22 -1.40 7.27
C PHE A 84 20.84 -0.77 7.11
N CYS A 85 20.67 -0.02 6.04
CA CYS A 85 19.38 0.49 5.63
C CYS A 85 19.39 0.78 4.13
N GLY A 86 18.28 0.51 3.45
CA GLY A 86 18.15 0.77 2.03
C GLY A 86 16.95 0.08 1.39
N ARG A 87 16.82 0.25 0.09
CA ARG A 87 15.77 -0.43 -0.68
C ARG A 87 16.02 -1.93 -0.72
N ILE A 88 14.98 -2.72 -0.51
CA ILE A 88 15.12 -4.17 -0.39
C ILE A 88 15.57 -4.81 -1.70
N SER A 89 15.11 -4.29 -2.84
CA SER A 89 15.50 -4.74 -4.19
C SER A 89 16.73 -4.01 -4.74
N ASN A 90 17.48 -3.29 -3.89
CA ASN A 90 18.64 -2.54 -4.34
C ASN A 90 19.73 -3.49 -4.89
N VAL A 91 20.00 -3.36 -6.20
CA VAL A 91 21.04 -4.15 -6.89
C VAL A 91 22.44 -3.80 -6.39
N LEU A 92 22.67 -2.58 -5.90
CA LEU A 92 23.96 -2.12 -5.39
C LEU A 92 24.27 -2.71 -4.00
N ASN A 93 23.24 -3.09 -3.23
CA ASN A 93 23.34 -3.64 -1.89
C ASN A 93 22.44 -4.87 -1.77
N SER A 94 22.76 -5.89 -2.55
CA SER A 94 21.87 -7.04 -2.77
C SER A 94 21.81 -8.04 -1.61
N GLU A 95 22.52 -7.80 -0.50
CA GLU A 95 22.64 -8.76 0.60
C GLU A 95 21.27 -9.21 1.13
N VAL A 96 20.35 -8.27 1.34
CA VAL A 96 19.02 -8.56 1.88
C VAL A 96 18.17 -9.32 0.86
N VAL A 97 18.11 -8.89 -0.40
CA VAL A 97 17.36 -9.63 -1.44
C VAL A 97 17.94 -11.02 -1.67
N THR A 98 19.27 -11.17 -1.71
CA THR A 98 19.93 -12.47 -1.88
C THR A 98 19.63 -13.40 -0.71
N ALA A 99 19.67 -12.89 0.54
CA ALA A 99 19.32 -13.65 1.74
C ALA A 99 17.85 -14.10 1.76
N LEU A 100 16.93 -13.24 1.31
CA LEU A 100 15.50 -13.50 1.40
C LEU A 100 14.92 -14.24 0.19
N THR A 101 15.55 -14.19 -0.98
CA THR A 101 15.08 -14.84 -2.21
C THR A 101 14.72 -16.33 -2.05
N PRO A 102 15.49 -17.16 -1.30
CA PRO A 102 15.15 -18.58 -1.11
C PRO A 102 13.79 -18.84 -0.44
N TYR A 103 13.25 -17.89 0.32
CA TYR A 103 11.95 -18.02 1.00
C TYR A 103 10.76 -17.70 0.09
N PHE A 104 11.01 -17.33 -1.18
CA PHE A 104 9.99 -17.02 -2.16
C PHE A 104 10.04 -17.99 -3.35
N PRO A 105 8.89 -18.26 -4.00
CA PRO A 105 8.90 -18.97 -5.27
C PRO A 105 9.71 -18.21 -6.34
N PRO A 106 10.23 -18.89 -7.37
CA PRO A 106 11.02 -18.26 -8.43
C PRO A 106 10.29 -17.07 -9.07
N ASN A 107 10.98 -15.93 -9.17
CA ASN A 107 10.46 -14.67 -9.73
C ASN A 107 9.21 -14.12 -9.01
N LYS A 108 9.03 -14.47 -7.73
CA LYS A 108 7.93 -13.98 -6.87
C LYS A 108 8.42 -13.17 -5.66
N PHE A 109 9.65 -12.65 -5.73
CA PHE A 109 10.12 -11.70 -4.73
C PHE A 109 9.21 -10.45 -4.75
N PRO A 110 8.70 -10.00 -3.59
CA PRO A 110 7.81 -8.84 -3.55
C PRO A 110 8.50 -7.54 -3.95
N GLU A 111 7.84 -6.75 -4.78
CA GLU A 111 8.28 -5.43 -5.24
C GLU A 111 7.08 -4.47 -5.18
N ASP A 112 7.31 -3.19 -4.91
CA ASP A 112 6.26 -2.18 -4.85
C ASP A 112 5.50 -2.11 -6.21
N PRO A 113 4.17 -2.31 -6.21
CA PRO A 113 3.39 -2.36 -7.45
C PRO A 113 3.32 -1.04 -8.22
N GLY A 114 3.61 0.09 -7.57
CA GLY A 114 3.71 1.41 -8.20
C GLY A 114 5.11 1.75 -8.71
N TYR A 115 6.13 1.02 -8.25
CA TYR A 115 7.54 1.36 -8.46
C TYR A 115 8.41 0.17 -8.87
N LYS A 116 7.78 -0.89 -9.38
CA LYS A 116 8.44 -2.13 -9.81
C LYS A 116 9.64 -1.86 -10.73
N GLY A 117 10.79 -2.44 -10.42
CA GLY A 117 12.02 -2.27 -11.19
C GLY A 117 12.64 -0.87 -11.11
N THR A 118 12.25 -0.06 -10.12
CA THR A 118 12.83 1.26 -9.86
C THR A 118 13.47 1.30 -8.46
N GLY A 119 14.31 2.31 -8.19
CA GLY A 119 14.88 2.54 -6.86
C GLY A 119 13.89 3.06 -5.79
N LYS A 120 12.58 2.94 -6.02
CA LYS A 120 11.51 3.40 -5.11
C LYS A 120 10.73 2.28 -4.43
N ASP A 121 11.35 1.11 -4.31
CA ASP A 121 10.77 -0.11 -3.74
C ASP A 121 10.62 -0.09 -2.20
N TYR A 122 10.19 -1.18 -1.59
CA TYR A 122 10.16 -1.35 -0.14
C TYR A 122 11.53 -1.09 0.48
N PHE A 123 11.51 -0.64 1.74
CA PHE A 123 12.73 -0.29 2.47
C PHE A 123 12.91 -1.21 3.67
N TYR A 124 14.15 -1.59 3.91
CA TYR A 124 14.58 -2.40 5.03
C TYR A 124 15.65 -1.64 5.80
N ALA A 125 15.53 -1.62 7.13
CA ALA A 125 16.57 -1.17 8.03
C ALA A 125 16.81 -2.22 9.11
N LYS A 126 18.07 -2.62 9.29
CA LYS A 126 18.50 -3.42 10.42
C LYS A 126 18.93 -2.50 11.56
N LEU A 127 18.17 -2.52 12.66
CA LEU A 127 18.34 -1.58 13.77
C LEU A 127 19.39 -2.10 14.75
N ASP A 128 19.34 -3.39 15.05
CA ASP A 128 20.31 -4.11 15.86
C ASP A 128 20.43 -5.58 15.38
N HIS A 129 20.91 -6.48 16.23
CA HIS A 129 21.05 -7.90 15.87
C HIS A 129 19.71 -8.64 15.75
N GLU A 130 18.73 -8.23 16.55
CA GLU A 130 17.44 -8.90 16.76
C GLU A 130 16.25 -8.00 16.37
N SER A 131 16.49 -6.86 15.73
CA SER A 131 15.41 -5.98 15.30
C SER A 131 15.65 -5.31 13.95
N TYR A 132 14.54 -5.09 13.25
CA TYR A 132 14.49 -4.48 11.93
C TYR A 132 13.23 -3.61 11.77
N ALA A 133 13.22 -2.83 10.70
CA ALA A 133 12.04 -2.12 10.22
C ALA A 133 11.85 -2.39 8.71
N LEU A 134 10.64 -2.78 8.33
CA LEU A 134 10.17 -2.83 6.94
C LEU A 134 9.23 -1.66 6.69
N MET A 135 9.39 -0.96 5.57
CA MET A 135 8.62 0.24 5.30
C MET A 135 8.14 0.34 3.84
N ALA A 136 6.97 0.97 3.67
CA ALA A 136 6.39 1.30 2.38
C ALA A 136 5.81 2.72 2.36
N VAL A 137 5.66 3.26 1.15
CA VAL A 137 4.97 4.54 0.90
C VAL A 137 3.57 4.22 0.37
N LEU A 138 2.58 4.28 1.26
CA LEU A 138 1.17 4.18 0.88
C LEU A 138 0.72 5.46 0.17
N GLU A 139 -0.11 5.29 -0.85
CA GLU A 139 -0.67 6.41 -1.62
C GLU A 139 -1.89 7.02 -0.93
N LEU A 140 -2.53 6.26 -0.05
CA LEU A 140 -3.64 6.66 0.81
C LEU A 140 -3.31 6.31 2.28
N PRO A 141 -2.37 7.03 2.91
CA PRO A 141 -1.95 6.73 4.28
C PRO A 141 -3.13 6.82 5.26
N PRO A 142 -3.15 5.96 6.29
CA PRO A 142 -4.10 6.09 7.38
C PRO A 142 -3.90 7.46 8.05
N ARG A 143 -4.98 8.20 8.24
CA ARG A 143 -4.96 9.45 9.01
C ARG A 143 -5.12 9.09 10.48
N ILE A 144 -4.13 9.42 11.31
CA ILE A 144 -4.21 9.25 12.77
C ILE A 144 -5.12 10.33 13.36
N SER A 145 -5.05 11.53 12.80
CA SER A 145 -5.91 12.68 13.10
C SER A 145 -6.11 13.50 11.82
N PRO A 146 -7.03 14.49 11.77
CA PRO A 146 -7.27 15.30 10.58
C PRO A 146 -6.00 15.89 9.95
N ASP A 147 -4.99 16.15 10.78
CA ASP A 147 -3.75 16.87 10.45
C ASP A 147 -2.47 16.04 10.65
N GLN A 148 -2.56 14.76 11.06
CA GLN A 148 -1.37 13.93 11.30
C GLN A 148 -1.38 12.63 10.47
N GLN A 149 -0.26 12.42 9.79
CA GLN A 149 0.12 11.17 9.17
C GLN A 149 1.33 10.61 9.93
N GLU A 150 1.40 9.30 10.12
CA GLU A 150 2.64 8.67 10.59
C GLU A 150 3.67 8.78 9.48
N LEU A 151 4.82 9.32 9.83
CA LEU A 151 5.90 9.62 8.91
C LEU A 151 7.18 9.06 9.54
N TYR A 152 7.79 8.11 8.85
CA TYR A 152 8.97 7.39 9.32
C TYR A 152 10.20 7.88 8.56
N ASN A 153 11.26 8.22 9.30
CA ASN A 153 12.54 8.63 8.76
C ASN A 153 13.72 7.99 9.51
N PHE A 154 14.66 7.40 8.77
CA PHE A 154 15.95 6.94 9.30
C PHE A 154 17.06 7.94 9.00
N LYS A 155 17.37 8.79 10.00
CA LYS A 155 18.54 9.67 9.95
C LYS A 155 19.82 8.85 9.84
N GLY A 156 20.69 9.21 8.91
CA GLY A 156 21.99 8.55 8.71
C GLY A 156 21.97 7.40 7.71
N CYS A 157 20.82 7.11 7.09
CA CYS A 157 20.78 6.14 6.01
C CYS A 157 21.28 6.73 4.69
N HIS A 158 22.31 6.12 4.10
CA HIS A 158 22.89 6.62 2.84
C HIS A 158 21.96 6.44 1.64
N ASP A 159 21.18 5.35 1.63
CA ASP A 159 20.15 5.06 0.61
C ASP A 159 18.77 5.61 1.02
N TRP A 160 18.75 6.60 1.92
CA TRP A 160 17.49 7.26 2.29
C TRP A 160 16.92 7.97 1.07
N PRO A 161 15.68 7.70 0.67
CA PRO A 161 15.10 8.31 -0.51
C PRO A 161 14.62 9.73 -0.23
N GLY A 162 15.50 10.65 0.18
CA GLY A 162 15.21 12.08 0.32
C GLY A 162 13.80 12.41 0.83
N ASP A 163 13.00 13.08 -0.01
CA ASP A 163 11.62 13.55 0.25
C ASP A 163 10.55 12.45 0.37
N ASP A 164 10.87 11.18 0.08
CA ASP A 164 9.94 10.06 0.21
C ASP A 164 9.84 9.63 1.68
N VAL A 165 8.88 10.20 2.40
CA VAL A 165 8.62 9.84 3.78
C VAL A 165 7.73 8.59 3.83
N PHE A 166 8.26 7.49 4.37
CA PHE A 166 7.49 6.26 4.55
C PHE A 166 6.36 6.51 5.54
N ASN A 167 5.20 5.96 5.26
CA ASN A 167 3.98 6.20 6.06
C ASN A 167 3.30 4.90 6.48
N TYR A 168 4.02 3.79 6.33
CA TYR A 168 3.66 2.48 6.83
C TYR A 168 4.93 1.71 7.18
N ARG A 169 4.92 1.10 8.36
CA ARG A 169 6.06 0.40 8.95
C ARG A 169 5.57 -0.90 9.58
N LEU A 170 6.38 -1.95 9.48
CA LEU A 170 6.28 -3.17 10.26
C LEU A 170 7.61 -3.38 10.98
N ASP A 171 7.53 -3.67 12.27
CA ASP A 171 8.69 -3.92 13.13
C ASP A 171 8.63 -5.32 13.73
N THR A 172 9.74 -5.73 14.34
CA THR A 172 9.90 -7.01 15.04
C THR A 172 8.93 -7.19 16.21
N SER A 173 8.33 -6.11 16.72
CA SER A 173 7.41 -6.12 17.86
C SER A 173 5.92 -6.28 17.49
N ASP A 174 5.55 -6.33 16.21
CA ASP A 174 4.15 -6.34 15.77
C ASP A 174 3.46 -7.73 15.83
N HIS A 175 3.84 -8.58 16.79
CA HIS A 175 3.24 -9.91 17.04
C HIS A 175 2.00 -9.85 17.94
#